data_AF-A0A7J6P2P5-F1
#
_entry.id   AF-A0A7J6P2P5-F1
#
_cell.length_a   1.000
_cell.length_b   1.000
_cell.length_c   1.000
_cell.angle_alpha   90.00
_cell.angle_beta   90.00
_cell.angle_gamma   90.00
#
_symmetry.space_group_name_H-M   'P 1'
#
loop_
_entity.id
_entity.type
_entity.pdbx_description
1 polymer ?
#
loop_
_entity_poly.entity_id
_entity_poly.type
_entity_poly.pdbx_seq_one_letter_code
_entity_poly.pdbx_strand_id
1 'polypeptide(L)'
;SLRSIYDYLSYVLSCPAIITGPVYTVKEYREAIESCDRDVNISEMFRRGVFATYWAVAFIISITCFPLDYMLTDDFAGHWLPVQFGYLILSVYHFRARCFAAWYIAEAGLAALGIQARNTHFGAPERARTVGEYVRCWNMSVQSFFAVYVYRPLRSIVPSRRLRAALVMCLSAYWHGIQPGLYVFFLSIFFETAFVDTVSSSLPLPLANIH
;
A
#
# COMPACT_ATOMS: atom_id res chain seq x y z
N SER A 1 2.88 8.21 27.26
CA SER A 1 2.36 9.59 27.38
C SER A 1 3.33 10.55 26.72
N LEU A 2 2.90 11.37 25.75
CA LEU A 2 3.69 12.48 25.16
C LEU A 2 3.81 13.61 26.18
N ARG A 3 5.01 14.17 26.34
CA ARG A 3 5.32 15.05 27.47
C ARG A 3 4.76 16.46 27.26
N SER A 4 4.59 16.89 26.01
CA SER A 4 4.00 18.18 25.64
C SER A 4 3.13 18.11 24.37
N ILE A 5 2.29 19.14 24.17
CA ILE A 5 1.54 19.34 22.91
C ILE A 5 2.48 19.50 21.72
N TYR A 6 3.66 20.09 21.93
CA TYR A 6 4.68 20.27 20.89
C TYR A 6 5.19 18.92 20.38
N ASP A 7 5.45 17.95 21.26
CA ASP A 7 5.91 16.62 20.85
C ASP A 7 4.85 15.89 20.03
N TYR A 8 3.58 16.05 20.42
CA TYR A 8 2.45 15.47 19.70
C TYR A 8 2.29 16.09 18.31
N LEU A 9 2.30 17.42 18.21
CA LEU A 9 2.21 18.11 16.93
C LEU A 9 3.41 17.80 16.04
N SER A 10 4.62 17.71 16.60
CA SER A 10 5.83 17.35 15.85
C SER A 10 5.73 15.91 15.29
N TYR A 11 5.17 14.99 16.06
CA TYR A 11 4.86 13.64 15.59
C TYR A 11 3.82 13.65 14.47
N VAL A 12 2.67 14.30 14.66
CA VAL A 12 1.57 14.33 13.68
C VAL A 12 1.97 15.03 12.38
N LEU A 13 2.74 16.12 12.48
CA LEU A 13 3.14 16.97 11.36
C LEU A 13 4.51 16.63 10.79
N SER A 14 5.13 15.55 11.23
CA SER A 14 6.41 15.10 10.70
C SER A 14 6.31 14.88 9.18
N CYS A 15 7.23 15.51 8.45
CA CYS A 15 7.18 15.62 6.98
C CYS A 15 6.99 14.26 6.25
N PRO A 16 7.66 13.17 6.64
CA PRO A 16 7.41 11.89 6.00
C PRO A 16 5.98 11.37 6.22
N ALA A 17 5.37 11.61 7.39
CA ALA A 17 4.02 11.12 7.71
C ALA A 17 2.90 11.98 7.11
N ILE A 18 3.10 13.30 6.99
CA ILE A 18 2.00 14.23 6.65
C ILE A 18 1.51 14.11 5.21
N ILE A 19 2.39 13.72 4.27
CA ILE A 19 2.05 13.68 2.84
C ILE A 19 1.41 12.33 2.51
N THR A 20 2.21 11.26 2.47
CA THR A 20 1.74 9.90 2.10
C THR A 20 2.64 8.80 2.65
N GLY A 21 3.44 9.07 3.69
CA GLY A 21 4.45 8.11 4.14
C GLY A 21 3.89 6.92 4.92
N PRO A 22 4.77 5.98 5.28
CA PRO A 22 4.40 4.88 6.14
C PRO A 22 3.83 5.36 7.47
N VAL A 23 2.80 4.66 7.95
CA VAL A 23 2.29 4.80 9.32
C VAL A 23 3.31 4.19 10.27
N TYR A 24 3.69 4.96 11.30
CA TYR A 24 4.49 4.51 12.43
C TYR A 24 3.84 5.00 13.73
N THR A 25 4.32 4.47 14.85
CA THR A 25 3.78 4.74 16.17
C THR A 25 4.51 5.90 16.84
N VAL A 26 3.83 6.53 17.79
CA VAL A 26 4.44 7.54 18.69
C VAL A 26 5.67 7.00 19.42
N LYS A 27 5.69 5.69 19.72
CA LYS A 27 6.82 5.04 20.38
C LYS A 27 8.06 5.06 19.50
N GLU A 28 7.94 4.60 18.25
CA GLU A 28 9.03 4.60 17.27
C GLU A 28 9.56 6.01 17.01
N TYR A 29 8.65 6.99 16.89
CA TYR A 29 9.04 8.40 16.72
C TYR A 29 9.85 8.94 17.91
N ARG A 30 9.45 8.59 19.14
CA ARG A 30 10.16 9.03 20.34
C ARG A 30 11.54 8.39 20.43
N GLU A 31 11.62 7.08 20.25
CA GLU A 31 12.89 6.34 20.30
C GLU A 31 13.89 6.89 19.27
N ALA A 32 13.39 7.29 18.10
CA ALA A 32 14.18 7.92 17.05
C ALA A 32 14.71 9.33 17.41
N ILE A 33 14.01 10.11 18.24
CA ILE A 33 14.41 11.48 18.61
C ILE A 33 15.21 11.51 19.90
N GLU A 34 14.87 10.66 20.86
CA GLU A 34 15.54 10.56 22.16
C GLU A 34 16.87 9.79 22.07
N SER A 35 17.13 9.04 20.99
CA SER A 35 18.40 8.34 20.79
C SER A 35 19.53 9.33 20.48
N CYS A 36 20.53 9.41 21.36
CA CYS A 36 21.75 10.17 21.15
C CYS A 36 22.68 9.54 20.10
N ASP A 37 22.57 8.22 19.89
CA ASP A 37 23.32 7.46 18.91
C ASP A 37 22.35 6.90 17.86
N ARG A 38 22.04 7.73 16.86
CA ARG A 38 21.15 7.33 15.77
C ARG A 38 21.98 6.52 14.78
N ASP A 39 21.77 5.21 14.77
CA ASP A 39 22.30 4.33 13.71
C ASP A 39 21.52 4.58 12.40
N VAL A 40 21.84 5.71 11.78
CA VAL A 40 21.26 6.10 10.48
C VAL A 40 21.95 5.30 9.41
N ASN A 41 21.19 4.36 8.83
CA ASN A 41 21.67 3.59 7.69
C ASN A 41 21.66 4.45 6.41
N ILE A 42 22.76 5.18 6.17
CA ILE A 42 22.93 6.07 5.01
C ILE A 42 22.78 5.32 3.69
N SER A 43 23.30 4.08 3.63
CA SER A 43 23.18 3.21 2.44
C SER A 43 21.71 2.94 2.12
N GLU A 44 20.89 2.67 3.14
CA GLU A 44 19.46 2.44 2.97
C GLU A 44 18.72 3.70 2.51
N MET A 45 19.05 4.84 3.12
CA MET A 45 18.50 6.14 2.71
C MET A 45 18.80 6.43 1.23
N PHE A 46 20.06 6.25 0.81
CA PHE A 46 20.48 6.48 -0.58
C PHE A 46 19.80 5.50 -1.54
N ARG A 47 19.78 4.20 -1.20
CA ARG A 47 19.12 3.16 -1.99
C ARG A 47 17.64 3.49 -2.23
N ARG A 48 16.93 3.94 -1.19
CA ARG A 48 15.53 4.37 -1.31
C ARG A 48 15.38 5.63 -2.17
N GLY A 49 16.29 6.59 -2.06
CA GLY A 49 16.33 7.77 -2.94
C GLY A 49 16.52 7.40 -4.42
N VAL A 50 17.35 6.40 -4.72
CA VAL A 50 17.51 5.87 -6.08
C VAL A 50 16.21 5.22 -6.58
N PHE A 51 15.56 4.39 -5.77
CA PHE A 51 14.27 3.79 -6.15
C PHE A 51 13.16 4.82 -6.33
N ALA A 52 13.11 5.84 -5.48
CA ALA A 52 12.20 6.96 -5.63
C ALA A 52 12.38 7.64 -6.99
N THR A 53 13.63 7.93 -7.37
CA THR A 53 13.96 8.57 -8.64
C THR A 53 13.59 7.67 -9.82
N TYR A 54 13.92 6.38 -9.76
CA TYR A 54 13.53 5.39 -10.78
C TYR A 54 12.02 5.40 -11.01
N TRP A 55 11.21 5.29 -9.94
CA TRP A 55 9.77 5.26 -10.06
C TRP A 55 9.17 6.62 -10.48
N ALA A 56 9.79 7.73 -10.11
CA ALA A 56 9.37 9.07 -10.56
C ALA A 56 9.60 9.24 -12.08
N VAL A 57 10.77 8.85 -12.58
CA VAL A 57 11.06 8.88 -14.03
C VAL A 57 10.13 7.94 -14.78
N ALA A 58 9.92 6.71 -14.28
CA ALA A 58 8.97 5.77 -14.86
C ALA A 58 7.56 6.38 -14.92
N PHE A 59 7.10 7.04 -13.86
CA PHE A 59 5.80 7.72 -13.83
C PHE A 59 5.72 8.84 -14.88
N ILE A 60 6.74 9.69 -14.99
CA ILE A 60 6.78 10.80 -15.96
C ILE A 60 6.71 10.28 -17.39
N ILE A 61 7.55 9.29 -17.75
CA ILE A 61 7.52 8.66 -19.08
C ILE A 61 6.12 8.11 -19.36
N SER A 62 5.52 7.48 -18.37
CA SER A 62 4.24 6.82 -18.55
C SER A 62 3.09 7.77 -18.78
N ILE A 63 3.01 8.90 -18.06
CA ILE A 63 1.95 9.89 -18.31
C ILE A 63 2.10 10.55 -19.69
N THR A 64 3.32 10.60 -20.23
CA THR A 64 3.57 11.14 -21.57
C THR A 64 3.25 10.14 -22.68
N CYS A 65 3.53 8.84 -22.48
CA CYS A 65 3.27 7.80 -23.47
C CYS A 65 1.86 7.21 -23.39
N PHE A 66 1.25 7.20 -22.20
CA PHE A 66 -0.04 6.58 -21.91
C PHE A 66 -0.95 7.55 -21.13
N PRO A 67 -1.39 8.68 -21.75
CA PRO A 67 -2.30 9.60 -21.09
C PRO A 67 -3.64 8.92 -20.76
N LEU A 68 -4.13 9.16 -19.54
CA LEU A 68 -5.42 8.59 -19.09
C LEU A 68 -6.61 9.18 -19.84
N ASP A 69 -6.53 10.46 -20.22
CA ASP A 69 -7.61 11.16 -20.93
C ASP A 69 -7.89 10.54 -22.30
N TYR A 70 -6.88 9.91 -22.92
CA TYR A 70 -7.07 9.17 -24.17
C TYR A 70 -8.07 8.03 -24.02
N MET A 71 -8.14 7.37 -22.85
CA MET A 71 -9.11 6.29 -22.63
C MET A 71 -10.56 6.76 -22.63
N LEU A 72 -10.79 8.06 -22.45
CA LEU A 72 -12.12 8.66 -22.42
C LEU A 72 -12.59 9.11 -23.81
N THR A 73 -11.76 8.93 -24.84
CA THR A 73 -12.06 9.35 -26.22
C THR A 73 -12.78 8.24 -27.01
N ASP A 74 -13.62 8.65 -27.95
CA ASP A 74 -14.30 7.72 -28.86
C ASP A 74 -13.30 6.94 -29.75
N ASP A 75 -12.16 7.56 -30.07
CA ASP A 75 -11.05 6.91 -30.80
C ASP A 75 -10.52 5.70 -30.04
N PHE A 76 -10.42 5.80 -28.71
CA PHE A 76 -9.98 4.67 -27.88
C PHE A 76 -11.05 3.57 -27.83
N ALA A 77 -12.32 3.94 -27.74
CA ALA A 77 -13.44 3.01 -27.74
C ALA A 77 -13.54 2.22 -29.06
N GLY A 78 -13.06 2.78 -30.17
CA GLY A 78 -12.99 2.12 -31.48
C GLY A 78 -11.91 1.02 -31.62
N HIS A 79 -10.95 0.94 -30.69
CA HIS A 79 -9.91 -0.10 -30.72
C HIS A 79 -10.45 -1.47 -30.34
N TRP A 80 -9.70 -2.50 -30.70
CA TRP A 80 -10.08 -3.88 -30.37
C TRP A 80 -9.87 -4.12 -28.88
N LEU A 81 -10.72 -4.96 -28.26
CA LEU A 81 -10.66 -5.22 -26.82
C LEU A 81 -9.25 -5.57 -26.29
N PRO A 82 -8.41 -6.40 -26.96
CA PRO A 82 -7.07 -6.68 -26.46
C PRO A 82 -6.17 -5.44 -26.36
N VAL A 83 -6.30 -4.50 -27.31
CA VAL A 83 -5.55 -3.23 -27.29
C VAL A 83 -6.04 -2.36 -26.15
N GLN A 84 -7.36 -2.28 -25.95
CA GLN A 84 -7.94 -1.53 -24.83
C GLN A 84 -7.48 -2.09 -23.48
N PHE A 85 -7.54 -3.41 -23.29
CA PHE A 85 -7.06 -4.07 -22.07
C PHE A 85 -5.56 -3.89 -21.86
N GLY A 86 -4.74 -4.05 -22.91
CA GLY A 86 -3.30 -3.84 -22.83
C GLY A 86 -2.96 -2.41 -22.40
N TYR A 87 -3.60 -1.42 -23.02
CA TYR A 87 -3.42 -0.01 -22.67
C TYR A 87 -3.86 0.29 -21.23
N LEU A 88 -5.01 -0.26 -20.79
CA LEU A 88 -5.50 -0.12 -19.42
C LEU A 88 -4.53 -0.72 -18.41
N ILE A 89 -4.06 -1.95 -18.63
CA ILE A 89 -3.11 -2.64 -17.74
C ILE A 89 -1.82 -1.83 -17.61
N LEU A 90 -1.24 -1.39 -18.72
CA LEU A 90 -0.03 -0.56 -18.71
C LEU A 90 -0.29 0.74 -17.95
N SER A 91 -1.38 1.42 -18.23
CA SER A 91 -1.70 2.70 -17.58
C SER A 91 -1.90 2.54 -16.07
N VAL A 92 -2.58 1.49 -15.61
CA VAL A 92 -2.73 1.19 -14.18
C VAL A 92 -1.40 0.76 -13.55
N TYR A 93 -0.59 -0.02 -14.27
CA TYR A 93 0.76 -0.40 -13.85
C TYR A 93 1.68 0.81 -13.68
N HIS A 94 1.50 1.84 -14.48
CA HIS A 94 2.30 3.04 -14.36
C HIS A 94 1.71 4.06 -13.39
N PHE A 95 0.39 4.10 -13.24
CA PHE A 95 -0.25 4.96 -12.25
C PHE A 95 0.20 4.64 -10.82
N ARG A 96 0.51 3.37 -10.50
CA ARG A 96 1.12 3.00 -9.21
C ARG A 96 2.56 3.51 -9.03
N ALA A 97 3.29 3.81 -10.11
CA ALA A 97 4.67 4.27 -10.04
C ALA A 97 4.79 5.55 -9.19
N ARG A 98 3.79 6.45 -9.29
CA ARG A 98 3.72 7.66 -8.46
C ARG A 98 3.63 7.34 -6.97
N CYS A 99 2.89 6.29 -6.60
CA CYS A 99 2.74 5.86 -5.21
C CYS A 99 4.07 5.30 -4.70
N PHE A 100 4.74 4.47 -5.49
CA PHE A 100 6.08 3.98 -5.14
C PHE A 100 7.08 5.12 -5.00
N ALA A 101 7.11 6.06 -5.93
CA ALA A 101 7.99 7.23 -5.85
C ALA A 101 7.77 7.99 -4.53
N ALA A 102 6.52 8.34 -4.23
CA ALA A 102 6.17 9.06 -3.00
C ALA A 102 6.51 8.26 -1.72
N TRP A 103 6.22 6.95 -1.71
CA TRP A 103 6.52 6.09 -0.57
C TRP A 103 8.02 5.89 -0.35
N TYR A 104 8.82 5.68 -1.40
CA TYR A 104 10.27 5.56 -1.27
C TYR A 104 10.90 6.86 -0.77
N ILE A 105 10.40 8.04 -1.18
CA ILE A 105 10.87 9.34 -0.65
C ILE A 105 10.55 9.43 0.85
N ALA A 106 9.32 9.12 1.24
CA ALA A 106 8.92 9.18 2.64
C ALA A 106 9.72 8.19 3.50
N GLU A 107 9.94 6.96 3.02
CA GLU A 107 10.77 5.96 3.69
C GLU A 107 12.23 6.38 3.79
N ALA A 108 12.79 7.05 2.78
CA ALA A 108 14.14 7.63 2.86
C ALA A 108 14.21 8.72 3.94
N GLY A 109 13.19 9.57 4.02
CA GLY A 109 13.06 10.58 5.07
C GLY A 109 12.93 9.97 6.47
N LEU A 110 12.17 8.89 6.62
CA LEU A 110 12.08 8.15 7.88
C LEU A 110 13.40 7.46 8.26
N ALA A 111 14.09 6.86 7.28
CA ALA A 111 15.40 6.27 7.51
C ALA A 111 16.42 7.33 7.98
N ALA A 112 16.35 8.56 7.46
CA ALA A 112 17.17 9.69 7.93
C ALA A 112 16.88 10.08 9.39
N LEU A 113 15.65 9.85 9.86
CA LEU A 113 15.25 10.03 11.25
C LEU A 113 15.58 8.83 12.13
N GLY A 114 16.04 7.70 11.58
CA GLY A 114 16.25 6.45 12.31
C GLY A 114 14.98 5.61 12.48
N ILE A 115 13.88 5.95 11.80
CA ILE A 115 12.60 5.21 11.84
C ILE A 115 12.54 4.22 10.67
N GLN A 116 12.27 2.95 10.95
CA GLN A 116 12.29 1.88 9.95
C GLN A 116 10.90 1.45 9.45
N ALA A 117 9.94 2.38 9.34
CA ALA A 117 8.61 2.07 8.82
C ALA A 117 8.62 1.95 7.29
N ARG A 118 7.77 1.04 6.75
CA ARG A 118 7.78 0.68 5.32
C ARG A 118 6.36 0.54 4.75
N ASN A 119 6.19 1.04 3.54
CA ASN A 119 5.08 0.82 2.62
C ASN A 119 5.45 -0.05 1.43
N THR A 120 6.73 -0.06 1.05
CA THR A 120 7.21 -0.65 -0.20
C THR A 120 8.05 -1.90 0.02
N HIS A 121 7.95 -2.81 -0.95
CA HIS A 121 8.90 -3.89 -1.12
C HIS A 121 9.13 -4.11 -2.62
N PHE A 122 10.35 -3.86 -3.09
CA PHE A 122 10.68 -3.95 -4.51
C PHE A 122 10.37 -5.34 -5.09
N GLY A 123 9.59 -5.35 -6.17
CA GLY A 123 9.23 -6.56 -6.93
C GLY A 123 8.36 -7.58 -6.19
N ALA A 124 7.94 -7.33 -4.94
CA ALA A 124 7.10 -8.29 -4.22
C ALA A 124 5.66 -8.33 -4.75
N PRO A 125 5.00 -7.20 -5.05
CA PRO A 125 3.69 -7.22 -5.69
C PRO A 125 3.70 -7.98 -7.03
N GLU A 126 4.76 -7.83 -7.83
CA GLU A 126 4.90 -8.50 -9.13
C GLU A 126 5.16 -10.00 -9.02
N ARG A 127 5.64 -10.46 -7.86
CA ARG A 127 5.88 -11.88 -7.55
C ARG A 127 4.72 -12.55 -6.81
N ALA A 128 3.71 -11.78 -6.41
CA ALA A 128 2.54 -12.32 -5.73
C ALA A 128 1.78 -13.28 -6.64
N ARG A 129 1.48 -14.47 -6.14
CA ARG A 129 0.72 -15.51 -6.84
C ARG A 129 -0.77 -15.44 -6.53
N THR A 130 -1.13 -14.73 -5.46
CA THR A 130 -2.52 -14.54 -5.05
C THR A 130 -2.80 -13.07 -4.77
N VAL A 131 -4.07 -12.68 -4.89
CA VAL A 131 -4.55 -11.32 -4.56
C VAL A 131 -4.24 -11.00 -3.10
N GLY A 132 -4.36 -11.98 -2.20
CA GLY A 132 -4.02 -11.82 -0.79
C GLY A 132 -2.53 -11.52 -0.57
N GLU A 133 -1.63 -12.18 -1.30
CA GLU A 133 -0.20 -11.85 -1.27
C GLU A 133 0.07 -10.46 -1.82
N TYR A 134 -0.55 -10.11 -2.95
CA TYR A 134 -0.39 -8.80 -3.58
C TYR A 134 -0.78 -7.69 -2.60
N VAL A 135 -1.95 -7.80 -1.98
CA VAL A 135 -2.46 -6.82 -1.02
C VAL A 135 -1.56 -6.71 0.21
N ARG A 136 -0.97 -7.81 0.69
CA ARG A 136 0.01 -7.79 1.80
C ARG A 136 1.30 -7.04 1.45
N CYS A 137 1.69 -7.01 0.18
CA CYS A 137 2.88 -6.32 -0.30
C CYS A 137 2.61 -4.87 -0.77
N TRP A 138 1.33 -4.48 -0.85
CA TRP A 138 0.91 -3.15 -1.29
C TRP A 138 0.56 -2.25 -0.09
N ASN A 139 1.20 -1.09 0.02
CA ASN A 139 0.97 -0.12 1.09
C ASN A 139 1.00 -0.77 2.50
N MET A 140 2.13 -1.41 2.80
CA MET A 140 2.27 -2.34 3.92
C MET A 140 1.95 -1.72 5.29
N SER A 141 2.26 -0.44 5.50
CA SER A 141 1.98 0.21 6.80
C SER A 141 0.48 0.39 7.02
N VAL A 142 -0.29 0.71 5.98
CA VAL A 142 -1.74 0.84 6.07
C VAL A 142 -2.37 -0.52 6.31
N GLN A 143 -1.88 -1.57 5.66
CA GLN A 143 -2.32 -2.95 5.95
C GLN A 143 -2.06 -3.31 7.42
N SER A 144 -0.88 -2.98 7.94
CA SER A 144 -0.52 -3.21 9.34
C SER A 144 -1.40 -2.38 10.29
N PHE A 145 -1.68 -1.13 9.95
CA PHE A 145 -2.56 -0.24 10.70
C PHE A 145 -3.97 -0.83 10.83
N PHE A 146 -4.60 -1.22 9.71
CA PHE A 146 -5.91 -1.86 9.72
C PHE A 146 -5.88 -3.19 10.48
N ALA A 147 -4.83 -3.98 10.34
CA ALA A 147 -4.70 -5.25 11.06
C ALA A 147 -4.66 -5.03 12.59
N VAL A 148 -3.88 -4.05 13.06
CA VAL A 148 -3.65 -3.80 14.49
C VAL A 148 -4.78 -3.02 15.13
N TYR A 149 -5.24 -1.94 14.50
CA TYR A 149 -6.15 -0.97 15.13
C TYR A 149 -7.62 -1.18 14.78
N VAL A 150 -7.93 -1.97 13.74
CA VAL A 150 -9.31 -2.23 13.31
C VAL A 150 -9.65 -3.71 13.44
N TYR A 151 -8.95 -4.58 12.71
CA TYR A 151 -9.29 -5.99 12.62
C TYR A 151 -9.13 -6.73 13.95
N ARG A 152 -8.04 -6.50 14.69
CA ARG A 152 -7.78 -7.17 15.98
C ARG A 152 -8.81 -6.76 17.05
N PRO A 153 -9.09 -5.46 17.30
CA PRO A 153 -10.13 -5.06 18.24
C PRO A 153 -11.52 -5.60 17.88
N LEU A 154 -11.86 -5.65 16.58
CA LEU A 154 -13.14 -6.20 16.13
C LEU A 154 -13.34 -7.68 16.48
N ARG A 155 -12.30 -8.43 16.86
CA ARG A 155 -12.43 -9.85 17.24
C ARG A 155 -13.31 -10.08 18.46
N SER A 156 -13.36 -9.13 19.40
CA SER A 156 -14.19 -9.25 20.60
C SER A 156 -15.67 -8.98 20.32
N ILE A 157 -15.99 -8.24 19.25
CA ILE A 157 -17.36 -7.80 18.91
C ILE A 157 -17.95 -8.66 17.78
N VAL A 158 -17.12 -9.03 16.79
CA VAL A 158 -17.52 -9.75 15.58
C VAL A 158 -16.76 -11.07 15.52
N PRO A 159 -17.38 -12.20 15.92
CA PRO A 159 -16.71 -13.51 15.94
C PRO A 159 -16.33 -14.00 14.54
N SER A 160 -17.18 -13.74 13.54
CA SER A 160 -16.99 -14.20 12.16
C SER A 160 -15.78 -13.56 11.49
N ARG A 161 -14.79 -14.39 11.11
CA ARG A 161 -13.59 -13.96 10.37
C ARG A 161 -13.93 -13.26 9.06
N ARG A 162 -14.89 -13.81 8.30
CA ARG A 162 -15.30 -13.28 7.00
C ARG A 162 -15.97 -11.92 7.14
N LEU A 163 -16.87 -11.77 8.11
CA LEU A 163 -17.54 -10.49 8.36
C LEU A 163 -16.54 -9.41 8.79
N ARG A 164 -15.57 -9.73 9.66
CA ARG A 164 -14.49 -8.79 10.01
C ARG A 164 -13.67 -8.36 8.80
N ALA A 165 -13.30 -9.29 7.93
CA ALA A 165 -12.54 -8.97 6.73
C ALA A 165 -13.32 -8.05 5.78
N ALA A 166 -14.61 -8.33 5.56
CA ALA A 166 -15.49 -7.47 4.78
C ALA A 166 -15.62 -6.06 5.38
N LEU A 167 -15.81 -5.95 6.70
CA LEU A 167 -15.88 -4.66 7.40
C LEU A 167 -14.58 -3.85 7.26
N VAL A 168 -13.42 -4.50 7.37
CA VAL A 168 -12.13 -3.85 7.15
C VAL A 168 -11.99 -3.36 5.71
N MET A 169 -12.43 -4.13 4.71
CA MET A 169 -12.41 -3.70 3.31
C MET A 169 -13.38 -2.53 3.04
N CYS A 170 -14.56 -2.52 3.67
CA CYS A 170 -15.47 -1.37 3.60
C CYS A 170 -14.87 -0.11 4.25
N LEU A 171 -14.19 -0.25 5.40
CA LEU A 171 -13.52 0.87 6.05
C LEU A 171 -12.30 1.34 5.24
N SER A 172 -11.59 0.43 4.59
CA SER A 172 -10.53 0.76 3.64
C SER A 172 -11.10 1.52 2.44
N ALA A 173 -12.26 1.12 1.89
CA ALA A 173 -12.93 1.88 0.84
C ALA A 173 -13.26 3.31 1.31
N TYR A 174 -13.88 3.43 2.47
CA TYR A 174 -14.20 4.71 3.09
C TYR A 174 -12.95 5.60 3.29
N TRP A 175 -11.82 5.00 3.68
CA TRP A 175 -10.53 5.70 3.81
C TRP A 175 -10.07 6.34 2.49
N HIS A 176 -10.39 5.72 1.36
CA HIS A 176 -10.08 6.27 0.03
C HIS A 176 -11.17 7.21 -0.51
N GLY A 177 -12.38 7.18 0.04
CA GLY A 177 -13.48 8.06 -0.31
C GLY A 177 -14.85 7.37 -0.22
N ILE A 178 -15.92 8.15 -0.46
CA ILE A 178 -17.31 7.67 -0.38
C ILE A 178 -17.89 7.21 -1.73
N GLN A 179 -17.08 7.17 -2.78
CA GLN A 179 -17.54 6.83 -4.13
C GLN A 179 -17.93 5.34 -4.22
N PRO A 180 -19.09 4.99 -4.79
CA PRO A 180 -19.55 3.60 -4.87
C PRO A 180 -18.55 2.64 -5.54
N GLY A 181 -17.83 3.12 -6.56
CA GLY A 181 -16.81 2.32 -7.26
C GLY A 181 -15.68 1.82 -6.36
N LEU A 182 -15.32 2.58 -5.31
CA LEU A 182 -14.30 2.15 -4.34
C LEU A 182 -14.78 0.96 -3.52
N TYR A 183 -16.04 0.98 -3.06
CA TYR A 183 -16.59 -0.13 -2.29
C TYR A 183 -16.66 -1.41 -3.12
N VAL A 184 -17.04 -1.31 -4.39
CA VAL A 184 -17.02 -2.45 -5.32
C VAL A 184 -15.60 -3.02 -5.46
N PHE A 185 -14.61 -2.16 -5.67
CA PHE A 185 -13.20 -2.58 -5.79
C PHE A 185 -12.67 -3.26 -4.51
N PHE A 186 -12.87 -2.66 -3.33
CA PHE A 186 -12.37 -3.25 -2.09
C PHE A 186 -13.11 -4.53 -1.69
N LEU A 187 -14.42 -4.62 -1.99
CA LEU A 187 -15.16 -5.86 -1.77
C LEU A 187 -14.77 -6.95 -2.76
N SER A 188 -14.38 -6.62 -4.00
CA SER A 188 -13.88 -7.63 -4.94
C SER A 188 -12.62 -8.31 -4.40
N ILE A 189 -11.69 -7.54 -3.81
CA ILE A 189 -10.52 -8.07 -3.10
C ILE A 189 -10.93 -9.05 -2.00
N PHE A 190 -11.94 -8.71 -1.19
CA PHE A 190 -12.47 -9.61 -0.17
C PHE A 190 -13.04 -10.90 -0.77
N PHE A 191 -13.85 -10.80 -1.82
CA PHE A 191 -14.45 -11.99 -2.45
C PHE A 191 -13.40 -12.90 -3.09
N GLU A 192 -12.41 -12.32 -3.77
CA GLU A 192 -11.30 -13.07 -4.37
C GLU A 192 -10.48 -13.81 -3.32
N THR A 193 -10.10 -13.12 -2.23
CA THR A 193 -9.36 -13.75 -1.13
C THR A 193 -10.17 -14.83 -0.42
N ALA A 194 -11.47 -14.62 -0.20
CA ALA A 194 -12.36 -15.61 0.39
C ALA A 194 -12.57 -16.84 -0.52
N PHE A 195 -12.62 -16.61 -1.84
CA PHE A 195 -12.69 -17.68 -2.84
C PHE A 195 -11.44 -18.54 -2.82
N VAL A 196 -10.25 -17.92 -2.89
CA VAL A 196 -8.97 -18.65 -2.81
C VAL A 196 -8.86 -19.44 -1.51
N ASP A 197 -9.15 -18.84 -0.34
CA ASP A 197 -9.15 -19.54 0.96
C ASP A 197 -10.06 -20.78 0.94
N THR A 198 -11.23 -20.68 0.29
CA THR A 198 -12.21 -21.78 0.22
C THR A 198 -11.73 -22.90 -0.71
N VAL A 199 -11.20 -22.55 -1.88
CA VAL A 199 -10.64 -23.52 -2.83
C VAL A 199 -9.43 -24.24 -2.23
N SER A 200 -8.48 -23.50 -1.65
CA SER A 200 -7.30 -24.05 -0.99
C SER A 200 -7.64 -25.01 0.15
N SER A 201 -8.70 -24.73 0.92
CA SER A 201 -9.17 -25.62 1.99
C SER A 201 -9.82 -26.91 1.49
N SER A 202 -10.23 -26.95 0.21
CA SER A 202 -10.94 -28.07 -0.41
C SER A 202 -10.02 -28.98 -1.24
N LEU A 203 -8.75 -28.57 -1.47
CA LEU A 203 -7.77 -29.34 -2.22
C LEU A 203 -7.03 -30.33 -1.30
N PRO A 204 -6.80 -31.59 -1.74
CA PRO A 204 -5.99 -32.54 -0.98
C PRO A 204 -4.53 -32.06 -0.86
N LEU A 205 -3.91 -32.36 0.29
CA LEU A 205 -2.66 -31.79 0.81
C LEU A 205 -1.40 -31.79 -0.08
N PRO A 206 -1.20 -32.60 -1.16
CA PRO A 206 0.06 -32.55 -1.90
C PRO A 206 0.31 -31.23 -2.66
N LEU A 207 -0.75 -30.47 -2.96
CA LEU A 207 -0.66 -29.20 -3.70
C LEU A 207 -0.63 -27.96 -2.79
N ALA A 208 -0.90 -28.12 -1.50
CA ALA A 208 -0.94 -27.00 -0.55
C ALA A 208 0.46 -26.43 -0.20
N ASN A 209 1.53 -27.16 -0.52
CA ASN A 209 2.91 -26.77 -0.24
C ASN A 209 3.66 -26.18 -1.45
N ILE A 210 2.95 -25.81 -2.53
CA ILE A 210 3.52 -25.04 -3.65
C ILE A 210 3.18 -23.56 -3.45
N HIS A 211 3.50 -23.01 -2.27
CA HIS A 211 3.38 -21.58 -1.96
C HIS A 211 4.73 -21.06 -1.49
#